data_AF-A0A5C8M668-F1
#
_entry.id   AF-A0A5C8M668-F1
#
_cell.length_a   1.000
_cell.length_b   1.000
_cell.length_c   1.000
_cell.angle_alpha   90.00
_cell.angle_beta   90.00
_cell.angle_gamma   90.00
#
_symmetry.space_group_name_H-M   'P 1'
#
loop_
_entity.id
_entity.type
_entity.pdbx_description
1 polymer ?
#
loop_
_entity_poly.entity_id
_entity_poly.type
_entity_poly.pdbx_seq_one_letter_code
_entity_poly.pdbx_strand_id
1 'polypeptide(L)'
;MWKRWFLGKGSIQTKLLVSYVLLIVVPLGSFNLLSNYFSSKSVEEQVSQNHLKTLMQINEKIEMVMDNIIAISNIYYLNDDVRIALVEPYVSKSFEEAQRLRALNQLYANYTYAFGQLKYRVNLVGRNGFEYHSDDSQPKYEAELWRQTAWYPEAVRKNGSIVWISGPSTEMPLRTKGKHEFSAVRLIKRFETDRELGLLILSIDEKEIQRFYESAEIGQQRIEIVDGQGNIISSRDKTRLFENIKGSAVFEKALTAKSGYYIEEVDQKRTLVTITTVEKTGWIIIPIHRLVNCLKI
;
A
#
# COMPACT_ATOMS: atom_id res chain seq x y z
N MET A 1 -8.64 58.85 19.08
CA MET A 1 -7.47 59.59 18.54
C MET A 1 -7.67 60.14 17.12
N TRP A 2 -8.49 59.56 16.25
CA TRP A 2 -8.69 60.04 14.86
C TRP A 2 -9.41 61.40 14.72
N LYS A 3 -10.31 61.74 15.65
CA LYS A 3 -11.05 63.03 15.61
C LYS A 3 -10.15 64.27 15.75
N ARG A 4 -9.00 64.18 16.43
CA ARG A 4 -8.07 65.34 16.61
C ARG A 4 -7.22 65.61 15.37
N TRP A 5 -7.04 64.65 14.46
CA TRP A 5 -6.24 64.82 13.25
C TRP A 5 -7.05 65.47 12.11
N PHE A 6 -8.34 65.15 12.00
CA PHE A 6 -9.25 65.73 10.99
C PHE A 6 -9.68 67.20 11.29
N LEU A 7 -9.60 67.62 12.54
CA LEU A 7 -10.06 68.94 13.02
C LEU A 7 -8.93 70.00 13.18
N GLY A 8 -7.67 69.65 12.86
CA GLY A 8 -6.56 70.61 12.90
C GLY A 8 -6.56 71.61 11.73
N LYS A 9 -5.83 72.72 11.89
CA LYS A 9 -5.64 73.85 10.93
C LYS A 9 -4.90 73.45 9.62
N GLY A 10 -5.36 72.42 8.92
CA GLY A 10 -4.88 72.06 7.59
C GLY A 10 -5.67 72.78 6.49
N SER A 11 -5.01 73.15 5.39
CA SER A 11 -5.66 73.67 4.17
C SER A 11 -6.78 72.71 3.71
N ILE A 12 -7.91 73.26 3.25
CA ILE A 12 -9.07 72.51 2.75
C ILE A 12 -8.66 71.48 1.69
N GLN A 13 -7.66 71.82 0.87
CA GLN A 13 -7.08 70.95 -0.14
C GLN A 13 -6.48 69.66 0.44
N THR A 14 -5.80 69.75 1.60
CA THR A 14 -5.21 68.59 2.27
C THR A 14 -6.28 67.65 2.81
N LYS A 15 -7.38 68.19 3.36
CA LYS A 15 -8.50 67.38 3.87
C LYS A 15 -9.22 66.63 2.74
N LEU A 16 -9.46 67.29 1.60
CA LEU A 16 -10.02 66.67 0.40
C LEU A 16 -9.10 65.56 -0.13
N LEU A 17 -7.79 65.83 -0.25
CA LEU A 17 -6.82 64.85 -0.75
C LEU A 17 -6.75 63.62 0.15
N VAL A 18 -6.67 63.80 1.48
CA VAL A 18 -6.68 62.69 2.45
C VAL A 18 -7.98 61.87 2.36
N SER A 19 -9.14 62.53 2.18
CA SER A 19 -10.41 61.82 2.04
C SER A 19 -10.46 60.97 0.77
N TYR A 20 -9.96 61.48 -0.37
CA TYR A 20 -9.87 60.71 -1.61
C TYR A 20 -8.91 59.53 -1.50
N VAL A 21 -7.73 59.75 -0.88
CA VAL A 21 -6.76 58.68 -0.64
C VAL A 21 -7.36 57.58 0.24
N LEU A 22 -8.03 57.93 1.34
CA LEU A 22 -8.69 56.95 2.20
C LEU A 22 -9.80 56.19 1.47
N LEU A 23 -10.59 56.89 0.64
CA LEU A 23 -11.70 56.31 -0.11
C LEU A 23 -11.22 55.33 -1.20
N ILE A 24 -9.98 55.46 -1.68
CA ILE A 24 -9.35 54.52 -2.62
C ILE A 24 -8.60 53.40 -1.90
N VAL A 25 -7.76 53.76 -0.92
CA VAL A 25 -6.85 52.82 -0.24
C VAL A 25 -7.63 51.82 0.61
N VAL A 26 -8.69 52.25 1.31
CA VAL A 26 -9.45 51.35 2.20
C VAL A 26 -10.16 50.23 1.41
N PRO A 27 -10.96 50.50 0.35
CA PRO A 27 -11.58 49.44 -0.43
C PRO A 27 -10.57 48.53 -1.13
N LEU A 28 -9.48 49.07 -1.67
CA LEU A 28 -8.44 48.26 -2.31
C LEU A 28 -7.71 47.35 -1.31
N GLY A 29 -7.39 47.87 -0.12
CA GLY A 29 -6.78 47.09 0.95
C GLY A 29 -7.71 45.98 1.46
N SER A 30 -8.97 46.31 1.71
CA SER A 30 -9.98 45.32 2.11
C SER A 30 -10.20 44.25 1.03
N PHE A 31 -10.26 44.65 -0.24
CA PHE A 31 -10.39 43.73 -1.36
C PHE A 31 -9.18 42.80 -1.47
N ASN A 32 -7.95 43.34 -1.34
CA ASN A 32 -6.73 42.53 -1.38
C ASN A 32 -6.70 41.47 -0.27
N LEU A 33 -7.04 41.86 0.97
CA LEU A 33 -7.10 40.93 2.11
C LEU A 33 -8.13 39.83 1.91
N LEU A 34 -9.35 40.18 1.46
CA LEU A 34 -10.40 39.20 1.18
C LEU A 34 -9.99 38.28 0.02
N SER A 35 -9.45 38.85 -1.07
CA SER A 35 -8.99 38.10 -2.22
C SER A 35 -7.92 37.07 -1.84
N ASN A 36 -6.94 37.46 -1.03
CA ASN A 36 -5.90 36.54 -0.55
C ASN A 36 -6.49 35.44 0.32
N TYR A 37 -7.42 35.76 1.23
CA TYR A 37 -8.08 34.77 2.08
C TYR A 37 -8.85 33.71 1.26
N PHE A 38 -9.68 34.14 0.32
CA PHE A 38 -10.44 33.22 -0.53
C PHE A 38 -9.54 32.42 -1.49
N SER A 39 -8.51 33.07 -2.03
CA SER A 39 -7.55 32.41 -2.94
C SER A 39 -6.76 31.32 -2.21
N SER A 40 -6.25 31.59 -1.01
CA SER A 40 -5.53 30.57 -0.22
C SER A 40 -6.41 29.36 0.11
N LYS A 41 -7.68 29.59 0.48
CA LYS A 41 -8.61 28.50 0.76
C LYS A 41 -8.94 27.66 -0.49
N SER A 42 -9.18 28.31 -1.63
CA SER A 42 -9.45 27.64 -2.90
C SER A 42 -8.24 26.81 -3.37
N VAL A 43 -7.03 27.34 -3.23
CA VAL A 43 -5.79 26.62 -3.53
C VAL A 43 -5.61 25.41 -2.60
N GLU A 44 -5.86 25.57 -1.29
CA GLU A 44 -5.79 24.47 -0.30
C GLU A 44 -6.77 23.34 -0.66
N GLU A 45 -8.01 23.68 -1.00
CA GLU A 45 -9.04 22.72 -1.43
C GLU A 45 -8.62 22.00 -2.73
N GLN A 46 -8.16 22.73 -3.75
CA GLN A 46 -7.74 22.15 -5.02
C GLN A 46 -6.53 21.21 -4.86
N VAL A 47 -5.53 21.63 -4.09
CA VAL A 47 -4.35 20.80 -3.80
C VAL A 47 -4.77 19.53 -3.06
N SER A 48 -5.66 19.64 -2.06
CA SER A 48 -6.14 18.48 -1.30
C SER A 48 -6.91 17.49 -2.17
N GLN A 49 -7.80 17.98 -3.04
CA GLN A 49 -8.56 17.13 -3.97
C GLN A 49 -7.65 16.45 -5.00
N ASN A 50 -6.64 17.14 -5.51
CA ASN A 50 -5.67 16.56 -6.42
C ASN A 50 -4.85 15.45 -5.73
N HIS A 51 -4.38 15.66 -4.50
CA HIS A 51 -3.68 14.62 -3.72
C HIS A 51 -4.57 13.40 -3.47
N LEU A 52 -5.83 13.61 -3.08
CA LEU A 52 -6.79 12.51 -2.91
C LEU A 52 -6.98 11.72 -4.21
N LYS A 53 -7.15 12.41 -5.34
CA LYS A 53 -7.28 11.77 -6.65
C LYS A 53 -6.04 10.95 -7.01
N THR A 54 -4.84 11.48 -6.77
CA THR A 54 -3.58 10.74 -6.98
C THR A 54 -3.51 9.48 -6.12
N LEU A 55 -3.93 9.56 -4.85
CA LEU A 55 -3.94 8.41 -3.94
C LEU A 55 -4.96 7.36 -4.35
N MET A 56 -6.15 7.76 -4.82
CA MET A 56 -7.13 6.82 -5.38
C MET A 56 -6.57 6.09 -6.61
N GLN A 57 -5.86 6.79 -7.50
CA GLN A 57 -5.21 6.17 -8.65
C GLN A 57 -4.09 5.20 -8.25
N ILE A 58 -3.34 5.51 -7.17
CA ILE A 58 -2.35 4.59 -6.60
C ILE A 58 -3.05 3.35 -6.05
N ASN A 59 -4.15 3.53 -5.32
CA ASN A 59 -4.95 2.44 -4.77
C ASN A 59 -5.46 1.51 -5.88
N GLU A 60 -6.04 2.06 -6.96
CA GLU A 60 -6.51 1.30 -8.13
C GLU A 60 -5.40 0.45 -8.77
N LYS A 61 -4.16 0.98 -8.85
CA LYS A 61 -3.01 0.23 -9.39
C LYS A 61 -2.57 -0.90 -8.47
N ILE A 62 -2.58 -0.68 -7.15
CA ILE A 62 -2.29 -1.71 -6.16
C ILE A 62 -3.37 -2.80 -6.21
N GLU A 63 -4.64 -2.41 -6.29
CA GLU A 63 -5.78 -3.31 -6.45
C GLU A 63 -5.64 -4.20 -7.69
N MET A 64 -5.16 -3.64 -8.80
CA MET A 64 -4.88 -4.39 -10.04
C MET A 64 -3.75 -5.41 -9.85
N VAL A 65 -2.71 -5.08 -9.08
CA VAL A 65 -1.67 -6.07 -8.72
C VAL A 65 -2.27 -7.20 -7.87
N MET A 66 -3.15 -6.88 -6.92
CA MET A 66 -3.84 -7.89 -6.12
C MET A 66 -4.75 -8.78 -6.98
N ASP A 67 -5.45 -8.22 -7.97
CA ASP A 67 -6.23 -8.99 -8.94
C ASP A 67 -5.37 -9.97 -9.71
N ASN A 68 -4.19 -9.54 -10.18
CA ASN A 68 -3.25 -10.41 -10.88
C ASN A 68 -2.77 -11.55 -9.97
N ILE A 69 -2.45 -11.27 -8.70
CA ILE A 69 -2.04 -12.30 -7.74
C ILE A 69 -3.17 -13.29 -7.46
N ILE A 70 -4.41 -12.82 -7.31
CA ILE A 70 -5.58 -13.68 -7.14
C ILE A 70 -5.79 -14.55 -8.39
N ALA A 71 -5.67 -13.98 -9.58
CA ALA A 71 -5.79 -14.71 -10.84
C ALA A 71 -4.72 -15.80 -10.97
N ILE A 72 -3.45 -15.47 -10.69
CA ILE A 72 -2.34 -16.44 -10.63
C ILE A 72 -2.67 -17.53 -9.61
N SER A 73 -3.11 -17.17 -8.40
CA SER A 73 -3.48 -18.14 -7.38
C SER A 73 -4.59 -19.09 -7.84
N ASN A 74 -5.61 -18.58 -8.53
CA ASN A 74 -6.69 -19.40 -9.11
C ASN A 74 -6.18 -20.36 -10.18
N ILE A 75 -5.27 -19.90 -11.05
CA ILE A 75 -4.63 -20.73 -12.07
C ILE A 75 -3.93 -21.93 -11.41
N TYR A 76 -3.08 -21.70 -10.40
CA TYR A 76 -2.38 -22.78 -9.71
C TYR A 76 -3.35 -23.70 -8.95
N TYR A 77 -4.37 -23.12 -8.31
CA TYR A 77 -5.36 -23.89 -7.54
C TYR A 77 -6.21 -24.81 -8.44
N LEU A 78 -6.46 -24.42 -9.68
CA LEU A 78 -7.28 -25.18 -10.65
C LEU A 78 -6.44 -26.03 -11.62
N ASN A 79 -5.11 -25.97 -11.56
CA ASN A 79 -4.24 -26.64 -12.51
C ASN A 79 -4.07 -28.13 -12.18
N ASP A 80 -4.19 -28.98 -13.20
CA ASP A 80 -4.08 -30.43 -13.05
C ASP A 80 -2.67 -30.90 -12.71
N ASP A 81 -1.61 -30.27 -13.25
CA ASP A 81 -0.23 -30.63 -12.92
C ASP A 81 0.08 -30.35 -11.45
N VAL A 82 -0.43 -29.23 -10.91
CA VAL A 82 -0.35 -28.91 -9.48
C VAL A 82 -1.11 -29.96 -8.66
N ARG A 83 -2.33 -30.32 -9.06
CA ARG A 83 -3.13 -31.34 -8.38
C ARG A 83 -2.44 -32.70 -8.37
N ILE A 84 -1.94 -33.15 -9.53
CA ILE A 84 -1.21 -34.42 -9.71
C ILE A 84 0.02 -34.43 -8.79
N ALA A 85 0.80 -33.35 -8.80
CA ALA A 85 2.01 -33.25 -7.99
C ALA A 85 1.76 -33.37 -6.48
N LEU A 86 0.61 -32.89 -5.98
CA LEU A 86 0.27 -32.89 -4.55
C LEU A 86 -0.54 -34.13 -4.10
N VAL A 87 -1.15 -34.85 -5.02
CA VAL A 87 -1.98 -36.04 -4.72
C VAL A 87 -1.15 -37.32 -4.71
N GLU A 88 -0.31 -37.49 -5.73
CA GLU A 88 0.36 -38.77 -5.97
C GLU A 88 1.45 -39.01 -4.93
N PRO A 89 1.78 -40.28 -4.60
CA PRO A 89 2.94 -40.57 -3.79
C PRO A 89 4.18 -39.87 -4.33
N TYR A 90 4.97 -39.29 -3.44
CA TYR A 90 6.19 -38.59 -3.78
C TYR A 90 7.39 -39.46 -3.44
N VAL A 91 8.25 -39.67 -4.45
CA VAL A 91 9.55 -40.33 -4.31
C VAL A 91 10.59 -39.37 -4.84
N SER A 92 11.51 -38.96 -3.98
CA SER A 92 12.58 -38.02 -4.37
C SER A 92 13.55 -38.65 -5.37
N LYS A 93 14.10 -37.83 -6.28
CA LYS A 93 15.03 -38.18 -7.35
C LYS A 93 14.48 -39.20 -8.36
N SER A 94 13.17 -39.26 -8.52
CA SER A 94 12.52 -40.10 -9.53
C SER A 94 12.35 -39.37 -10.87
N PHE A 95 12.15 -40.15 -11.96
CA PHE A 95 11.79 -39.59 -13.26
C PHE A 95 10.48 -38.80 -13.21
N GLU A 96 9.52 -39.27 -12.40
CA GLU A 96 8.22 -38.65 -12.19
C GLU A 96 8.35 -37.28 -11.50
N GLU A 97 9.20 -37.14 -10.48
CA GLU A 97 9.51 -35.84 -9.86
C GLU A 97 10.05 -34.87 -10.91
N ALA A 98 11.02 -35.31 -11.71
CA ALA A 98 11.61 -34.47 -12.76
C ALA A 98 10.60 -34.06 -13.85
N GLN A 99 9.59 -34.87 -14.12
CA GLN A 99 8.50 -34.53 -15.04
C GLN A 99 7.54 -33.51 -14.41
N ARG A 100 7.14 -33.71 -13.15
CA ARG A 100 6.28 -32.77 -12.40
C ARG A 100 6.94 -31.39 -12.25
N LEU A 101 8.22 -31.34 -11.88
CA LEU A 101 8.98 -30.10 -11.78
C LEU A 101 9.08 -29.36 -13.13
N ARG A 102 9.26 -30.09 -14.23
CA ARG A 102 9.25 -29.50 -15.58
C ARG A 102 7.90 -28.88 -15.93
N ALA A 103 6.79 -29.57 -15.65
CA ALA A 103 5.46 -29.05 -15.88
C ALA A 103 5.21 -27.76 -15.05
N LEU A 104 5.60 -27.76 -13.77
CA LEU A 104 5.46 -26.59 -12.90
C LEU A 104 6.36 -25.42 -13.32
N ASN A 105 7.57 -25.69 -13.78
CA ASN A 105 8.45 -24.65 -14.34
C ASN A 105 7.87 -24.03 -15.62
N GLN A 106 7.27 -24.86 -16.49
CA GLN A 106 6.57 -24.36 -17.67
C GLN A 106 5.34 -23.53 -17.30
N LEU A 107 4.57 -23.98 -16.31
CA LEU A 107 3.43 -23.26 -15.76
C LEU A 107 3.87 -21.87 -15.24
N TYR A 108 4.91 -21.84 -14.42
CA TYR A 108 5.50 -20.61 -13.90
C TYR A 108 5.98 -19.67 -15.00
N ALA A 109 6.71 -20.18 -15.99
CA ALA A 109 7.20 -19.38 -17.11
C ALA A 109 6.04 -18.75 -17.89
N ASN A 110 5.05 -19.54 -18.29
CA ASN A 110 3.90 -19.08 -19.07
C ASN A 110 3.16 -17.91 -18.40
N TYR A 111 2.89 -18.02 -17.10
CA TYR A 111 2.14 -16.98 -16.38
C TYR A 111 3.00 -15.80 -15.94
N THR A 112 4.31 -15.98 -15.74
CA THR A 112 5.22 -14.85 -15.56
C THR A 112 5.20 -13.92 -16.78
N TYR A 113 5.20 -14.48 -17.99
CA TYR A 113 5.07 -13.69 -19.22
C TYR A 113 3.67 -13.07 -19.38
N ALA A 114 2.60 -13.84 -19.11
CA ALA A 114 1.23 -13.38 -19.28
C ALA A 114 0.87 -12.20 -18.37
N PHE A 115 1.41 -12.15 -17.15
CA PHE A 115 1.16 -11.08 -16.17
C PHE A 115 2.22 -9.98 -16.21
N GLY A 116 2.76 -9.68 -17.40
CA GLY A 116 3.60 -8.49 -17.62
C GLY A 116 4.92 -8.48 -16.84
N GLN A 117 5.49 -9.67 -16.56
CA GLN A 117 6.69 -9.83 -15.73
C GLN A 117 6.54 -9.30 -14.30
N LEU A 118 5.34 -9.38 -13.72
CA LEU A 118 5.14 -9.26 -12.27
C LEU A 118 6.22 -10.07 -11.56
N LYS A 119 6.98 -9.44 -10.67
CA LYS A 119 8.06 -10.11 -9.93
C LYS A 119 7.49 -10.84 -8.73
N TYR A 120 7.14 -12.10 -8.94
CA TYR A 120 6.68 -13.00 -7.89
C TYR A 120 7.46 -14.30 -7.90
N ARG A 121 7.36 -15.04 -6.79
CA ARG A 121 7.82 -16.41 -6.67
C ARG A 121 6.69 -17.32 -6.29
N VAL A 122 6.83 -18.57 -6.66
CA VAL A 122 5.87 -19.63 -6.37
C VAL A 122 6.55 -20.68 -5.52
N ASN A 123 5.91 -21.02 -4.41
CA ASN A 123 6.26 -22.20 -3.63
C ASN A 123 5.01 -23.06 -3.48
N LEU A 124 5.14 -24.35 -3.75
CA LEU A 124 4.13 -25.37 -3.46
C LEU A 124 4.70 -26.32 -2.43
N VAL A 125 3.91 -26.62 -1.41
CA VAL A 125 4.29 -27.54 -0.33
C VAL A 125 3.15 -28.54 -0.15
N GLY A 126 3.40 -29.79 -0.56
CA GLY A 126 2.42 -30.87 -0.51
C GLY A 126 2.43 -31.63 0.80
N ARG A 127 1.25 -32.11 1.22
CA ARG A 127 1.10 -33.04 2.34
C ARG A 127 1.70 -34.42 2.05
N ASN A 128 1.95 -34.75 0.79
CA ASN A 128 2.69 -35.92 0.34
C ASN A 128 4.22 -35.76 0.46
N GLY A 129 4.71 -34.57 0.87
CA GLY A 129 6.14 -34.26 0.96
C GLY A 129 6.75 -33.72 -0.34
N PHE A 130 5.96 -33.55 -1.41
CA PHE A 130 6.41 -32.89 -2.63
C PHE A 130 6.58 -31.39 -2.39
N GLU A 131 7.68 -30.83 -2.89
CA GLU A 131 7.93 -29.38 -2.84
C GLU A 131 8.34 -28.87 -4.22
N TYR A 132 7.85 -27.68 -4.56
CA TYR A 132 8.26 -26.94 -5.75
C TYR A 132 8.57 -25.51 -5.37
N HIS A 133 9.68 -24.99 -5.90
CA HIS A 133 10.11 -23.61 -5.73
C HIS A 133 10.47 -23.05 -7.10
N SER A 134 9.94 -21.88 -7.45
CA SER A 134 10.30 -21.22 -8.71
C SER A 134 11.68 -20.55 -8.67
N ASP A 135 12.33 -20.54 -7.51
CA ASP A 135 13.67 -19.99 -7.25
C ASP A 135 14.55 -21.11 -6.66
N ASP A 136 15.41 -21.69 -7.49
CA ASP A 136 16.28 -22.84 -7.17
C ASP A 136 17.32 -22.55 -6.07
N SER A 137 17.42 -21.30 -5.61
CA SER A 137 18.34 -20.92 -4.53
C SER A 137 17.91 -21.36 -3.13
N GLN A 138 16.71 -21.93 -2.98
CA GLN A 138 16.14 -22.28 -1.68
C GLN A 138 16.41 -23.75 -1.31
N PRO A 139 16.87 -24.03 -0.07
CA PRO A 139 16.96 -25.41 0.40
C PRO A 139 15.55 -26.03 0.44
N LYS A 140 15.43 -27.32 0.08
CA LYS A 140 14.22 -28.11 0.34
C LYS A 140 13.88 -27.98 1.83
N TYR A 141 12.66 -27.57 2.13
CA TYR A 141 12.22 -27.30 3.49
C TYR A 141 11.50 -28.52 4.06
N GLU A 142 11.25 -28.51 5.37
CA GLU A 142 10.36 -29.50 5.97
C GLU A 142 8.94 -28.93 5.94
N ALA A 143 8.06 -29.59 5.19
CA ALA A 143 6.63 -29.27 5.08
C ALA A 143 5.94 -29.04 6.45
N GLU A 144 6.51 -29.61 7.52
CA GLU A 144 6.04 -29.50 8.90
C GLU A 144 6.14 -28.09 9.50
N LEU A 145 7.15 -27.31 9.11
CA LEU A 145 7.43 -26.01 9.73
C LEU A 145 6.36 -24.97 9.40
N TRP A 146 5.70 -25.12 8.25
CA TRP A 146 4.57 -24.28 7.84
C TRP A 146 3.38 -24.39 8.79
N ARG A 147 3.14 -25.57 9.35
CA ARG A 147 2.04 -25.82 10.29
C ARG A 147 2.24 -25.10 11.63
N GLN A 148 3.47 -24.71 11.93
CA GLN A 148 3.84 -24.03 13.17
C GLN A 148 3.77 -22.50 13.03
N THR A 149 3.50 -21.99 11.83
CA THR A 149 3.38 -20.55 11.60
C THR A 149 2.07 -19.99 12.15
N ALA A 150 2.10 -18.73 12.60
CA ALA A 150 0.94 -18.07 13.22
C ALA A 150 -0.26 -17.91 12.27
N TRP A 151 -0.02 -17.86 10.97
CA TRP A 151 -1.05 -17.66 9.95
C TRP A 151 -1.68 -18.97 9.43
N TYR A 152 -1.04 -20.13 9.65
CA TYR A 152 -1.56 -21.41 9.13
C TYR A 152 -2.99 -21.72 9.60
N PRO A 153 -3.37 -21.49 10.89
CA PRO A 153 -4.75 -21.65 11.33
C PRO A 153 -5.75 -20.77 10.55
N GLU A 154 -5.33 -19.58 10.12
CA GLU A 154 -6.18 -18.72 9.29
C GLU A 154 -6.36 -19.28 7.88
N ALA A 155 -5.29 -19.80 7.27
CA ALA A 155 -5.37 -20.44 5.95
C ALA A 155 -6.32 -21.64 5.94
N VAL A 156 -6.32 -22.43 7.03
CA VAL A 156 -7.29 -23.51 7.24
C VAL A 156 -8.71 -22.96 7.37
N ARG A 157 -8.95 -21.95 8.21
CA ARG A 157 -10.29 -21.34 8.39
C ARG A 157 -10.84 -20.70 7.12
N LYS A 158 -9.98 -20.08 6.30
CA LYS A 158 -10.32 -19.44 5.02
C LYS A 158 -10.65 -20.45 3.92
N ASN A 159 -10.41 -21.74 4.17
CA ASN A 159 -10.87 -22.87 3.39
C ASN A 159 -10.60 -22.73 1.87
N GLY A 160 -9.35 -22.48 1.52
CA GLY A 160 -8.95 -22.30 0.12
C GLY A 160 -9.17 -20.89 -0.43
N SER A 161 -9.55 -19.91 0.40
CA SER A 161 -9.36 -18.48 0.08
C SER A 161 -7.94 -18.03 0.41
N ILE A 162 -7.51 -16.92 -0.17
CA ILE A 162 -6.18 -16.34 0.08
C ILE A 162 -6.12 -15.72 1.48
N VAL A 163 -5.00 -15.94 2.15
CA VAL A 163 -4.54 -15.20 3.33
C VAL A 163 -3.35 -14.35 2.91
N TRP A 164 -3.45 -13.04 3.15
CA TRP A 164 -2.38 -12.10 2.89
C TRP A 164 -1.45 -12.01 4.10
N ILE A 165 -0.17 -12.28 3.89
CA ILE A 165 0.85 -12.25 4.92
C ILE A 165 1.75 -11.05 4.68
N SER A 166 1.73 -10.15 5.66
CA SER A 166 2.30 -8.82 5.63
C SER A 166 3.30 -8.64 6.79
N GLY A 167 4.15 -9.63 7.02
CA GLY A 167 5.00 -9.69 8.21
C GLY A 167 6.48 -9.83 7.89
N PRO A 168 7.38 -9.49 8.85
CA PRO A 168 8.78 -9.78 8.71
C PRO A 168 8.98 -11.28 8.51
N SER A 169 9.96 -11.59 7.67
CA SER A 169 10.43 -12.92 7.27
C SER A 169 10.41 -14.09 8.26
N THR A 170 10.39 -13.82 9.56
CA THR A 170 10.36 -14.82 10.63
C THR A 170 9.06 -15.63 10.63
N GLU A 171 8.00 -15.13 9.98
CA GLU A 171 6.74 -15.86 9.79
C GLU A 171 6.69 -16.70 8.50
N MET A 172 7.71 -16.58 7.64
CA MET A 172 7.81 -17.26 6.34
C MET A 172 9.07 -18.11 6.25
N PRO A 173 8.96 -19.44 6.45
CA PRO A 173 10.06 -20.40 6.33
C PRO A 173 10.97 -20.26 5.09
N LEU A 174 10.42 -19.90 3.92
CA LEU A 174 11.16 -19.83 2.63
C LEU A 174 11.66 -18.43 2.21
N ARG A 175 12.14 -17.62 3.15
CA ARG A 175 12.71 -16.31 2.79
C ARG A 175 14.07 -16.46 2.07
N THR A 176 14.24 -15.68 1.00
CA THR A 176 15.59 -15.22 0.57
C THR A 176 16.04 -13.99 1.35
N LYS A 177 17.15 -14.11 2.09
CA LYS A 177 17.74 -13.00 2.86
C LYS A 177 17.87 -11.73 1.99
N GLY A 178 17.40 -10.59 2.51
CA GLY A 178 17.53 -9.29 1.85
C GLY A 178 16.43 -8.93 0.84
N LYS A 179 15.44 -9.81 0.60
CA LYS A 179 14.24 -9.47 -0.19
C LYS A 179 13.11 -9.02 0.73
N HIS A 180 12.43 -7.95 0.33
CA HIS A 180 11.22 -7.46 0.99
C HIS A 180 10.02 -7.92 0.18
N GLU A 181 9.21 -8.79 0.76
CA GLU A 181 8.10 -9.43 0.07
C GLU A 181 6.87 -9.49 0.98
N PHE A 182 5.71 -9.47 0.37
CA PHE A 182 4.46 -9.91 0.98
C PHE A 182 3.99 -11.18 0.28
N SER A 183 3.19 -11.99 0.98
CA SER A 183 2.78 -13.29 0.44
C SER A 183 1.26 -13.46 0.38
N ALA A 184 0.78 -14.03 -0.71
CA ALA A 184 -0.55 -14.62 -0.81
C ALA A 184 -0.43 -16.13 -0.55
N VAL A 185 -1.00 -16.58 0.55
CA VAL A 185 -1.01 -18.01 0.92
C VAL A 185 -2.39 -18.58 0.70
N ARG A 186 -2.46 -19.76 0.06
CA ARG A 186 -3.71 -20.45 -0.20
C ARG A 186 -3.57 -21.94 0.09
N LEU A 187 -4.53 -22.48 0.82
CA LEU A 187 -4.67 -23.92 1.02
C LEU A 187 -5.20 -24.58 -0.26
N ILE A 188 -4.42 -25.49 -0.84
CA ILE A 188 -4.85 -26.31 -1.97
C ILE A 188 -5.59 -27.53 -1.42
N LYS A 189 -6.79 -27.78 -1.96
CA LYS A 189 -7.66 -28.87 -1.55
C LYS A 189 -8.11 -29.67 -2.77
N ARG A 190 -8.50 -30.91 -2.53
CA ARG A 190 -9.17 -31.76 -3.49
C ARG A 190 -10.65 -31.44 -3.48
N PHE A 191 -11.17 -30.85 -4.57
CA PHE A 191 -12.56 -30.40 -4.68
C PHE A 191 -13.58 -31.47 -4.30
N GLU A 192 -13.36 -32.73 -4.70
CA GLU A 192 -14.37 -33.79 -4.54
C GLU A 192 -14.49 -34.30 -3.11
N THR A 193 -13.45 -34.12 -2.29
CA THR A 193 -13.35 -34.76 -0.96
C THR A 193 -13.09 -33.77 0.16
N ASP A 194 -12.93 -32.50 -0.18
CA ASP A 194 -12.50 -31.44 0.73
C ASP A 194 -11.17 -31.73 1.47
N ARG A 195 -10.39 -32.70 0.97
CA ARG A 195 -9.11 -33.10 1.55
C ARG A 195 -8.05 -32.06 1.24
N GLU A 196 -7.31 -31.64 2.25
CA GLU A 196 -6.14 -30.79 2.07
C GLU A 196 -5.04 -31.53 1.30
N LEU A 197 -4.49 -30.87 0.27
CA LEU A 197 -3.41 -31.41 -0.56
C LEU A 197 -2.08 -30.72 -0.26
N GLY A 198 -2.09 -29.42 0.04
CA GLY A 198 -0.88 -28.65 0.28
C GLY A 198 -1.15 -27.16 0.38
N LEU A 199 -0.08 -26.37 0.34
CA LEU A 199 -0.11 -24.91 0.33
C LEU A 199 0.48 -24.37 -0.97
N LEU A 200 -0.16 -23.35 -1.51
CA LEU A 200 0.41 -22.44 -2.50
C LEU A 200 0.82 -21.16 -1.79
N ILE A 201 2.05 -20.72 -2.04
CA ILE A 201 2.60 -19.48 -1.50
C ILE A 201 3.14 -18.69 -2.68
N LEU A 202 2.48 -17.56 -2.95
CA LEU A 202 2.96 -16.58 -3.91
C LEU A 202 3.64 -15.47 -3.11
N SER A 203 4.93 -15.24 -3.32
CA SER A 203 5.65 -14.14 -2.68
C SER A 203 5.98 -13.06 -3.70
N ILE A 204 5.59 -11.83 -3.42
CA ILE A 204 5.65 -10.70 -4.35
C ILE A 204 6.64 -9.68 -3.82
N ASP A 205 7.56 -9.22 -4.67
CA ASP A 205 8.49 -8.16 -4.31
C ASP A 205 7.69 -6.89 -4.00
N GLU A 206 7.92 -6.30 -2.83
CA GLU A 206 7.28 -5.06 -2.40
C GLU A 206 7.49 -3.91 -3.41
N LYS A 207 8.56 -3.97 -4.21
CA LYS A 207 8.79 -2.99 -5.29
C LYS A 207 7.68 -2.97 -6.34
N GLU A 208 6.93 -4.06 -6.50
CA GLU A 208 5.81 -4.15 -7.43
C GLU A 208 4.65 -3.20 -7.05
N ILE A 209 4.53 -2.85 -5.77
CA ILE A 209 3.59 -1.83 -5.29
C ILE A 209 4.27 -0.47 -5.06
N GLN A 210 5.53 -0.46 -4.59
CA GLN A 210 6.30 0.77 -4.34
C GLN A 210 6.35 1.70 -5.56
N ARG A 211 6.57 1.11 -6.75
CA ARG A 211 6.70 1.85 -8.01
C ARG A 211 5.51 2.77 -8.34
N PHE A 212 4.33 2.48 -7.80
CA PHE A 212 3.13 3.25 -8.14
C PHE A 212 3.02 4.56 -7.39
N TYR A 213 3.62 4.65 -6.20
CA TYR A 213 3.59 5.86 -5.39
C TYR A 213 4.93 6.60 -5.33
N GLU A 214 6.03 5.99 -5.79
CA GLU A 214 7.36 6.62 -5.78
C GLU A 214 7.40 7.97 -6.51
N SER A 215 6.67 8.10 -7.62
CA SER A 215 6.56 9.37 -8.36
C SER A 215 5.60 10.39 -7.74
N ALA A 216 4.74 9.95 -6.82
CA ALA A 216 3.81 10.81 -6.10
C ALA A 216 4.42 11.40 -4.82
N GLU A 217 5.53 10.86 -4.34
CA GLU A 217 6.29 11.43 -3.22
C GLU A 217 7.10 12.65 -3.66
N ILE A 218 6.55 13.85 -3.45
CA ILE A 218 7.23 15.11 -3.77
C ILE A 218 7.74 15.78 -2.49
N GLY A 219 9.04 16.12 -2.43
CA GLY A 219 9.62 16.85 -1.30
C GLY A 219 9.70 16.00 -0.01
N GLN A 220 9.00 16.42 1.05
CA GLN A 220 8.94 15.69 2.34
C GLN A 220 7.71 14.78 2.46
N GLN A 221 7.03 14.50 1.35
CA GLN A 221 5.89 13.57 1.34
C GLN A 221 6.42 12.14 1.38
N ARG A 222 5.93 11.34 2.33
CA ARG A 222 6.19 9.90 2.40
C ARG A 222 4.88 9.15 2.29
N ILE A 223 4.83 8.08 1.50
CA ILE A 223 3.68 7.19 1.43
C ILE A 223 4.10 5.85 2.01
N GLU A 224 3.30 5.36 2.95
CA GLU A 224 3.48 4.06 3.57
C GLU A 224 2.22 3.23 3.36
N ILE A 225 2.39 1.94 3.11
CA ILE A 225 1.29 0.98 3.05
C ILE A 225 1.43 0.08 4.27
N VAL A 226 0.35 -0.02 5.05
CA VAL A 226 0.35 -0.67 6.36
C VAL A 226 -0.75 -1.73 6.40
N ASP A 227 -0.51 -2.88 7.02
CA ASP A 227 -1.55 -3.89 7.21
C ASP A 227 -2.50 -3.53 8.36
N GLY A 228 -3.57 -4.31 8.52
CA GLY A 228 -4.53 -4.12 9.63
C GLY A 228 -3.96 -4.38 11.03
N GLN A 229 -2.73 -4.89 11.14
CA GLN A 229 -2.03 -5.12 12.40
C GLN A 229 -1.00 -4.02 12.73
N GLY A 230 -0.80 -3.06 11.82
CA GLY A 230 0.14 -1.95 11.98
C GLY A 230 1.52 -2.22 11.40
N ASN A 231 1.75 -3.32 10.69
CA ASN A 231 3.05 -3.58 10.06
C ASN A 231 3.19 -2.81 8.74
N ILE A 232 4.31 -2.10 8.57
CA ILE A 232 4.62 -1.41 7.31
C ILE A 232 5.02 -2.43 6.25
N ILE A 233 4.21 -2.54 5.21
CA ILE A 233 4.36 -3.48 4.10
C ILE A 233 5.18 -2.86 2.97
N SER A 234 5.00 -1.56 2.75
CA SER A 234 5.64 -0.84 1.66
C SER A 234 6.05 0.55 2.12
N SER A 235 7.28 0.93 1.80
CA SER A 235 7.89 2.21 2.13
C SER A 235 9.06 2.46 1.20
N ARG A 236 9.26 3.72 0.79
CA ARG A 236 10.49 4.11 0.09
C ARG A 236 11.72 3.99 0.99
N ASP A 237 11.57 4.32 2.27
CA ASP A 237 12.59 4.06 3.28
C ASP A 237 12.54 2.59 3.71
N LYS A 238 13.48 1.80 3.18
CA LYS A 238 13.55 0.35 3.42
C LYS A 238 13.89 -0.02 4.85
N THR A 239 14.42 0.90 5.65
CA THR A 239 14.69 0.65 7.07
C THR A 239 13.42 0.53 7.90
N ARG A 240 12.30 1.04 7.39
CA ARG A 240 10.98 1.02 8.04
C ARG A 240 10.12 -0.19 7.68
N LEU A 241 10.52 -0.98 6.69
CA LEU A 241 9.74 -2.15 6.30
C LEU A 241 9.65 -3.12 7.48
N PHE A 242 8.43 -3.60 7.73
CA PHE A 242 8.05 -4.47 8.83
C PHE A 242 8.14 -3.85 10.23
N GLU A 243 8.42 -2.55 10.35
CA GLU A 243 8.20 -1.81 11.60
C GLU A 243 6.70 -1.84 11.92
N ASN A 244 6.36 -2.15 13.17
CA ASN A 244 4.98 -2.12 13.63
C ASN A 244 4.68 -0.75 14.25
N ILE A 245 3.74 -0.02 13.65
CA ILE A 245 3.32 1.32 14.07
C ILE A 245 1.97 1.33 14.81
N LYS A 246 1.52 0.16 15.29
CA LYS A 246 0.29 0.04 16.07
C LYS A 246 0.36 0.92 17.31
N GLY A 247 -0.74 1.61 17.63
CA GLY A 247 -0.79 2.59 18.72
C GLY A 247 -0.22 3.98 18.36
N SER A 248 0.36 4.18 17.17
CA SER A 248 0.69 5.52 16.71
C SER A 248 -0.58 6.30 16.35
N ALA A 249 -0.62 7.60 16.65
CA ALA A 249 -1.80 8.43 16.39
C ALA A 249 -2.22 8.41 14.91
N VAL A 250 -1.26 8.33 14.00
CA VAL A 250 -1.51 8.23 12.55
C VAL A 250 -2.17 6.91 12.19
N PHE A 251 -1.69 5.78 12.74
CA PHE A 251 -2.27 4.47 12.47
C PHE A 251 -3.67 4.31 13.06
N GLU A 252 -3.88 4.73 14.31
CA GLU A 252 -5.20 4.62 14.96
C GLU A 252 -6.27 5.43 14.23
N LYS A 253 -5.92 6.61 13.71
CA LYS A 253 -6.83 7.40 12.86
C LYS A 253 -7.09 6.74 11.52
N ALA A 254 -6.03 6.24 10.87
CA ALA A 254 -6.12 5.50 9.62
C ALA A 254 -7.06 4.29 9.71
N LEU A 255 -7.04 3.56 10.83
CA LEU A 255 -7.91 2.39 11.03
C LEU A 255 -9.41 2.74 11.07
N THR A 256 -9.76 3.93 11.58
CA THR A 256 -11.15 4.41 11.65
C THR A 256 -11.64 5.03 10.33
N ALA A 257 -10.73 5.52 9.50
CA ALA A 257 -11.05 6.21 8.26
C ALA A 257 -11.09 5.21 7.09
N LYS A 258 -12.28 4.77 6.67
CA LYS A 258 -12.43 3.89 5.50
C LYS A 258 -11.85 4.54 4.22
N SER A 259 -12.11 5.82 4.03
CA SER A 259 -11.53 6.68 3.01
C SER A 259 -11.81 8.15 3.33
N GLY A 260 -10.91 9.06 2.95
CA GLY A 260 -11.14 10.50 3.10
C GLY A 260 -9.88 11.30 3.35
N TYR A 261 -10.03 12.60 3.59
CA TYR A 261 -8.95 13.47 4.01
C TYR A 261 -9.34 14.26 5.27
N TYR A 262 -8.38 14.54 6.11
CA TYR A 262 -8.52 15.47 7.22
C TYR A 262 -7.28 16.33 7.35
N ILE A 263 -7.42 17.49 7.98
CA ILE A 263 -6.31 18.38 8.29
C ILE A 263 -6.07 18.29 9.79
N GLU A 264 -4.84 17.94 10.17
CA GLU A 264 -4.41 17.85 11.56
C GLU A 264 -3.18 18.73 11.80
N GLU A 265 -2.96 19.17 13.03
CA GLU A 265 -1.73 19.85 13.42
C GLU A 265 -0.71 18.84 13.96
N VAL A 266 0.33 18.54 13.16
CA VAL A 266 1.45 17.66 13.54
C VAL A 266 2.70 18.51 13.68
N ASP A 267 3.39 18.46 14.82
CA ASP A 267 4.57 19.30 15.12
C ASP A 267 4.31 20.82 14.94
N GLN A 268 3.15 21.32 15.42
CA GLN A 268 2.71 22.73 15.26
C GLN A 268 2.55 23.19 13.80
N LYS A 269 2.31 22.26 12.88
CA LYS A 269 2.11 22.53 11.46
C LYS A 269 0.83 21.85 10.99
N ARG A 270 -0.02 22.60 10.27
CA ARG A 270 -1.17 22.00 9.58
C ARG A 270 -0.64 20.93 8.61
N THR A 271 -1.29 19.78 8.57
CA THR A 271 -0.90 18.60 7.79
C THR A 271 -2.16 17.99 7.20
N LEU A 272 -2.19 17.86 5.87
CA LEU A 272 -3.23 17.13 5.16
C LEU A 272 -2.89 15.63 5.25
N VAL A 273 -3.78 14.85 5.85
CA VAL A 273 -3.71 13.39 5.87
C VAL A 273 -4.83 12.86 5.01
N THR A 274 -4.51 11.97 4.09
CA THR A 274 -5.49 11.37 3.19
C THR A 274 -5.41 9.86 3.31
N ILE A 275 -6.47 9.17 3.71
CA ILE A 275 -6.43 7.73 3.92
C ILE A 275 -7.27 7.03 2.86
N THR A 276 -6.77 5.92 2.35
CA THR A 276 -7.53 4.98 1.53
C THR A 276 -7.16 3.55 1.91
N THR A 277 -8.13 2.65 1.75
CA THR A 277 -7.97 1.22 2.04
C THR A 277 -7.96 0.44 0.73
N VAL A 278 -7.05 -0.52 0.64
CA VAL A 278 -7.04 -1.59 -0.39
C VAL A 278 -8.05 -2.64 0.08
N GLU A 279 -9.21 -2.73 -0.55
CA GLU A 279 -10.33 -3.56 -0.14
C GLU A 279 -9.98 -5.05 -0.09
N LYS A 280 -9.18 -5.53 -1.05
CA LYS A 280 -8.84 -6.97 -1.17
C LYS A 280 -7.95 -7.50 -0.06
N THR A 281 -7.16 -6.62 0.56
CA THR A 281 -6.16 -6.97 1.58
C THR A 281 -6.48 -6.37 2.94
N GLY A 282 -7.30 -5.31 2.97
CA GLY A 282 -7.50 -4.46 4.14
C GLY A 282 -6.31 -3.56 4.46
N TRP A 283 -5.35 -3.43 3.53
CA TRP A 283 -4.19 -2.57 3.76
C TRP A 283 -4.56 -1.10 3.64
N ILE A 284 -3.87 -0.27 4.40
CA ILE A 284 -4.15 1.16 4.49
C ILE A 284 -2.98 1.92 3.88
N ILE A 285 -3.28 2.83 2.95
CA ILE A 285 -2.29 3.74 2.36
C ILE A 285 -2.28 5.02 3.20
N ILE A 286 -1.14 5.31 3.82
CA ILE A 286 -0.91 6.43 4.72
C ILE A 286 0.12 7.38 4.09
N PRO A 287 -0.32 8.46 3.43
CA PRO A 287 0.51 9.58 3.05
C PRO A 287 0.76 10.46 4.26
N ILE A 288 2.02 10.69 4.55
CA ILE A 288 2.50 11.60 5.58
C ILE A 288 3.00 12.84 4.85
N HIS A 289 2.29 13.95 5.04
CA HIS A 289 2.62 15.24 4.41
C HIS A 289 2.92 16.29 5.49
N ARG A 290 3.98 17.08 5.28
CA ARG A 290 4.22 18.32 6.03
C ARG A 290 3.82 19.50 5.15
N LEU A 291 2.74 20.26 5.46
CA LEU A 291 2.24 21.34 4.58
C LEU A 291 3.13 22.59 4.48
N VAL A 292 4.34 22.59 5.04
CA VAL A 292 5.19 23.78 5.16
C VAL A 292 5.48 24.48 3.81
N ASN A 293 5.34 23.76 2.70
CA ASN A 293 5.70 24.28 1.37
C ASN A 293 4.54 24.50 0.40
N CYS A 294 3.29 24.17 0.74
CA CYS A 294 2.17 24.35 -0.20
C CYS A 294 1.56 25.77 -0.18
N LEU A 295 1.92 26.61 0.80
CA LEU A 295 1.33 27.94 1.01
C LEU A 295 2.33 29.10 0.88
N LYS A 296 3.56 28.83 0.41
CA LYS A 296 4.48 29.90 0.02
C LYS A 296 4.24 30.23 -1.46
N ILE A 297 3.21 31.03 -1.71
CA ILE A 297 3.06 31.82 -2.94
C ILE A 297 3.38 33.26 -2.57
#